data_AF-A0A835XLP7-F1
#
_entry.id   AF-A0A835XLP7-F1
#
_cell.length_a   1.000
_cell.length_b   1.000
_cell.length_c   1.000
_cell.angle_alpha   90.00
_cell.angle_beta   90.00
_cell.angle_gamma   90.00
#
_symmetry.space_group_name_H-M   'P 1'
#
loop_
_entity.id
_entity.type
_entity.pdbx_description
1 polymer ?
#
loop_
_entity_poly.entity_id
_entity_poly.type
_entity_poly.pdbx_seq_one_letter_code
_entity_poly.pdbx_strand_id
1 'polypeptide(L)'
;MQSSLVARGLTCPLLRQRLRRAALAPSQGVAAPQPRRLSRAQAESKRGGGGLGDEDIDVAVFRFTLGIPGFEDRFIPRVVGVAIGALLVLNHVLGAEPAPDAQVRAEYLGALLAVLCLFVPDIEERLREAMPGRGRQKAAGAVEGAANCFLLEPSLPEAAKKELAWASFSLLKNTNCCGVVLAAGGRVLMARGAVGAGAVRPGDTAGSLAALGKDLASASGPLAAVASGSSPASWLPERSGFGAAASLPALPAGAQSLYAAHVEAAGGGPGVLVVFSERPRAMADRERGWVAAVAAKLGPFV
;
A
#
# COMPACT_ATOMS: atom_id res chain seq x y z
N MET A 1 28.21 -5.52 -63.46
CA MET A 1 28.61 -6.81 -62.83
C MET A 1 27.65 -7.02 -61.67
N GLN A 2 26.71 -7.99 -61.62
CA GLN A 2 26.74 -9.41 -62.03
C GLN A 2 27.87 -10.17 -61.29
N SER A 3 27.66 -11.32 -60.64
CA SER A 3 26.54 -12.31 -60.63
C SER A 3 26.20 -12.71 -59.17
N SER A 4 25.07 -13.31 -58.76
CA SER A 4 24.09 -14.27 -59.33
C SER A 4 24.51 -15.76 -59.31
N LEU A 5 24.04 -16.50 -58.29
CA LEU A 5 23.87 -17.97 -58.20
C LEU A 5 23.19 -18.26 -56.83
N VAL A 6 21.99 -18.84 -56.62
CA VAL A 6 20.99 -19.61 -57.40
C VAL A 6 21.01 -21.15 -57.19
N ALA A 7 20.27 -21.55 -56.15
CA ALA A 7 19.29 -22.66 -56.11
C ALA A 7 19.67 -24.12 -55.74
N ARG A 8 18.62 -24.84 -55.31
CA ARG A 8 18.47 -26.27 -54.97
C ARG A 8 19.13 -26.70 -53.64
N GLY A 9 18.42 -27.29 -52.66
CA GLY A 9 16.99 -27.53 -52.46
C GLY A 9 16.61 -29.02 -52.31
N LEU A 10 15.65 -29.34 -51.44
CA LEU A 10 15.02 -30.67 -51.34
C LEU A 10 13.63 -30.59 -50.67
N THR A 11 12.67 -31.35 -51.19
CA THR A 11 11.26 -31.40 -50.75
C THR A 11 10.91 -32.79 -50.25
N CYS A 12 10.06 -32.92 -49.22
CA CYS A 12 9.13 -34.04 -49.12
C CYS A 12 7.91 -33.74 -48.21
N PRO A 13 6.65 -33.80 -48.71
CA PRO A 13 5.46 -33.57 -47.89
C PRO A 13 4.60 -34.82 -47.67
N LEU A 14 4.55 -35.33 -46.43
CA LEU A 14 3.58 -36.32 -45.94
C LEU A 14 3.13 -35.86 -44.53
N LEU A 15 1.91 -36.11 -44.03
CA LEU A 15 0.89 -37.08 -44.44
C LEU A 15 -0.54 -36.50 -44.31
N ARG A 16 -0.99 -35.66 -45.27
CA ARG A 16 -2.30 -34.97 -45.21
C ARG A 16 -3.46 -35.82 -45.76
N GLN A 17 -3.65 -37.06 -45.26
CA GLN A 17 -4.66 -37.98 -45.79
C GLN A 17 -5.34 -38.86 -44.71
N ARG A 18 -6.57 -38.48 -44.32
CA ARG A 18 -7.69 -39.38 -43.95
C ARG A 18 -9.02 -38.60 -43.80
N LEU A 19 -9.40 -37.89 -44.87
CA LEU A 19 -10.76 -37.34 -45.00
C LEU A 19 -11.73 -38.40 -45.54
N ARG A 20 -12.93 -38.44 -44.93
CA ARG A 20 -14.24 -38.76 -45.54
C ARG A 20 -14.38 -40.03 -46.42
N ARG A 21 -15.03 -41.06 -45.84
CA ARG A 21 -16.02 -42.01 -46.44
C ARG A 21 -16.36 -43.04 -45.35
N ALA A 22 -17.59 -43.54 -45.18
CA ALA A 22 -18.93 -43.13 -45.62
C ALA A 22 -19.91 -43.59 -44.49
N ALA A 23 -20.86 -42.78 -44.03
CA ALA A 23 -22.24 -42.76 -44.53
C ALA A 23 -22.86 -44.14 -44.82
N LEU A 24 -23.65 -44.67 -43.88
CA LEU A 24 -24.87 -45.47 -44.10
C LEU A 24 -25.63 -45.72 -42.77
N ALA A 25 -26.94 -45.51 -42.80
CA ALA A 25 -27.96 -45.92 -41.83
C ALA A 25 -28.93 -46.87 -42.58
N PRO A 26 -29.91 -47.59 -41.97
CA PRO A 26 -30.55 -47.43 -40.66
C PRO A 26 -30.47 -48.74 -39.81
N SER A 27 -31.27 -49.10 -38.79
CA SER A 27 -32.65 -48.71 -38.45
C SER A 27 -33.12 -49.14 -37.04
N GLN A 28 -34.26 -48.58 -36.61
CA GLN A 28 -35.23 -49.01 -35.56
C GLN A 28 -34.78 -49.11 -34.08
N GLY A 29 -35.61 -48.57 -33.17
CA GLY A 29 -35.73 -49.11 -31.80
C GLY A 29 -36.01 -48.13 -30.64
N VAL A 30 -37.27 -48.12 -30.17
CA VAL A 30 -37.69 -47.93 -28.75
C VAL A 30 -37.53 -46.55 -28.06
N ALA A 31 -38.70 -45.96 -27.76
CA ALA A 31 -39.11 -45.09 -26.62
C ALA A 31 -38.16 -44.02 -26.03
N ALA A 32 -38.60 -42.76 -26.07
CA ALA A 32 -38.03 -41.65 -25.32
C ALA A 32 -38.61 -41.54 -23.88
N PRO A 33 -37.79 -41.36 -22.83
CA PRO A 33 -38.26 -41.01 -21.48
C PRO A 33 -38.50 -39.49 -21.34
N GLN A 34 -39.53 -39.11 -20.57
CA GLN A 34 -39.89 -37.71 -20.32
C GLN A 34 -38.90 -37.00 -19.37
N PRO A 35 -38.66 -35.69 -19.51
CA PRO A 35 -37.84 -34.92 -18.58
C PRO A 35 -38.54 -34.77 -17.22
N ARG A 36 -38.03 -35.43 -16.18
CA ARG A 36 -38.48 -35.21 -14.80
C ARG A 36 -38.18 -33.77 -14.38
N ARG A 37 -39.25 -33.01 -14.06
CA ARG A 37 -39.13 -31.71 -13.38
C ARG A 37 -38.51 -31.93 -12.00
N LEU A 38 -37.27 -31.50 -11.79
CA LEU A 38 -36.67 -31.43 -10.46
C LEU A 38 -37.06 -30.12 -9.77
N SER A 39 -37.35 -30.21 -8.47
CA SER A 39 -37.83 -29.09 -7.67
C SER A 39 -36.76 -28.00 -7.50
N ARG A 40 -37.18 -26.74 -7.51
CA ARG A 40 -36.33 -25.56 -7.32
C ARG A 40 -36.06 -25.34 -5.83
N ALA A 41 -35.29 -26.23 -5.21
CA ALA A 41 -34.80 -26.03 -3.86
C ALA A 41 -33.91 -24.76 -3.80
N GLN A 42 -34.22 -23.83 -2.91
CA GLN A 42 -33.40 -22.64 -2.69
C GLN A 42 -32.16 -23.02 -1.87
N ALA A 43 -31.06 -23.33 -2.57
CA ALA A 43 -29.76 -23.44 -1.94
C ALA A 43 -29.25 -22.05 -1.56
N GLU A 44 -29.32 -21.72 -0.28
CA GLU A 44 -28.87 -20.44 0.25
C GLU A 44 -27.33 -20.36 0.16
N SER A 45 -26.84 -19.64 -0.85
CA SER A 45 -25.41 -19.58 -1.15
C SER A 45 -24.68 -18.66 -0.17
N LYS A 46 -24.38 -19.17 1.03
CA LYS A 46 -23.24 -18.69 1.84
C LYS A 46 -21.96 -18.88 1.02
N ARG A 47 -21.65 -17.88 0.19
CA ARG A 47 -20.37 -17.82 -0.53
C ARG A 47 -19.25 -17.61 0.48
N GLY A 48 -18.65 -18.71 0.91
CA GLY A 48 -17.28 -18.73 1.39
C GLY A 48 -16.36 -18.29 0.24
N GLY A 49 -16.22 -16.98 0.07
CA GLY A 49 -15.29 -16.38 -0.88
C GLY A 49 -13.87 -16.54 -0.34
N GLY A 50 -13.26 -17.69 -0.60
CA GLY A 50 -11.90 -18.03 -0.18
C GLY A 50 -10.85 -17.18 -0.87
N GLY A 51 -10.72 -15.92 -0.47
CA GLY A 51 -9.44 -15.23 -0.48
C GLY A 51 -8.64 -15.71 0.72
N LEU A 52 -7.45 -16.27 0.49
CA LEU A 52 -6.49 -16.47 1.58
C LEU A 52 -6.10 -15.09 2.11
N GLY A 53 -6.32 -14.86 3.40
CA GLY A 53 -6.04 -13.60 4.07
C GLY A 53 -4.54 -13.39 4.26
N ASP A 54 -3.86 -12.94 3.20
CA ASP A 54 -2.43 -12.55 3.17
C ASP A 54 -2.12 -11.32 4.07
N GLU A 55 -3.09 -10.90 4.89
CA GLU A 55 -3.04 -9.79 5.85
C GLU A 55 -2.81 -10.27 7.30
N ASP A 56 -3.10 -11.56 7.59
CA ASP A 56 -2.76 -12.25 8.84
C ASP A 56 -1.77 -13.41 8.56
N ILE A 57 -0.57 -13.08 8.04
CA ILE A 57 0.57 -13.99 8.20
C ILE A 57 0.92 -14.01 9.68
N ASP A 58 0.58 -15.13 10.31
CA ASP A 58 0.65 -15.40 11.74
C ASP A 58 2.10 -15.45 12.26
N VAL A 59 2.74 -14.28 12.34
CA VAL A 59 3.94 -14.07 13.14
C VAL A 59 3.50 -14.03 14.60
N ALA A 60 3.19 -15.22 15.14
CA ALA A 60 2.77 -15.50 16.52
C ALA A 60 3.88 -15.26 17.56
N VAL A 61 4.69 -14.21 17.37
CA VAL A 61 5.82 -13.82 18.20
C VAL A 61 5.36 -12.65 19.08
N PHE A 62 4.67 -13.01 20.18
CA PHE A 62 4.34 -12.14 21.31
C PHE A 62 3.35 -10.99 21.08
N ARG A 63 2.26 -11.24 20.32
CA ARG A 63 1.03 -10.47 20.54
C ARG A 63 0.33 -10.93 21.82
N PHE A 64 0.90 -10.56 22.97
CA PHE A 64 0.25 -10.71 24.28
C PHE A 64 -0.95 -9.77 24.39
N THR A 65 -2.07 -10.09 23.74
CA THR A 65 -3.28 -9.29 23.85
C THR A 65 -3.97 -9.61 25.17
N LEU A 66 -3.77 -8.78 26.20
CA LEU A 66 -4.48 -8.93 27.47
C LEU A 66 -5.90 -8.37 27.38
N GLY A 67 -6.23 -7.62 26.31
CA GLY A 67 -7.60 -7.18 26.02
C GLY A 67 -8.16 -6.18 27.03
N ILE A 68 -7.29 -5.51 27.78
CA ILE A 68 -7.65 -4.59 28.86
C ILE A 68 -8.26 -3.32 28.25
N PRO A 69 -9.54 -2.99 28.51
CA PRO A 69 -10.17 -1.82 27.92
C PRO A 69 -9.49 -0.54 28.41
N GLY A 70 -9.02 0.28 27.46
CA GLY A 70 -8.29 1.52 27.74
C GLY A 70 -6.77 1.40 27.85
N PHE A 71 -6.19 0.21 27.65
CA PHE A 71 -4.74 0.00 27.60
C PHE A 71 -4.29 -0.56 26.25
N GLU A 72 -3.32 0.08 25.59
CA GLU A 72 -2.78 -0.45 24.33
C GLU A 72 -1.79 -1.60 24.62
N ASP A 73 -2.06 -2.81 24.09
CA ASP A 73 -1.23 -4.00 24.32
C ASP A 73 0.27 -3.79 23.97
N ARG A 74 0.61 -2.83 23.09
CA ARG A 74 1.99 -2.45 22.75
C ARG A 74 2.82 -1.96 23.94
N PHE A 75 2.18 -1.54 25.03
CA PHE A 75 2.87 -1.12 26.26
C PHE A 75 3.08 -2.26 27.26
N ILE A 76 2.53 -3.45 27.03
CA ILE A 76 2.71 -4.62 27.92
C ILE A 76 4.20 -4.96 28.11
N PRO A 77 5.05 -5.05 27.07
CA PRO A 77 6.48 -5.30 27.26
C PRO A 77 7.16 -4.25 28.15
N ARG A 78 6.78 -2.96 28.01
CA ARG A 78 7.34 -1.89 28.86
C ARG A 78 6.91 -2.02 30.32
N VAL A 79 5.62 -2.26 30.58
CA VAL A 79 5.10 -2.43 31.94
C VAL A 79 5.72 -3.65 32.62
N VAL A 80 5.86 -4.78 31.89
CA VAL A 80 6.56 -5.97 32.37
C VAL A 80 8.05 -5.67 32.63
N GLY A 81 8.73 -4.94 31.74
CA GLY A 81 10.12 -4.51 31.93
C GLY A 81 10.32 -3.64 33.18
N VAL A 82 9.45 -2.65 33.40
CA VAL A 82 9.46 -1.80 34.61
C VAL A 82 9.19 -2.65 35.87
N ALA A 83 8.20 -3.54 35.83
CA ALA A 83 7.84 -4.38 36.97
C ALA A 83 8.98 -5.35 37.36
N ILE A 84 9.60 -6.01 36.37
CA ILE A 84 10.77 -6.88 36.60
C ILE A 84 11.96 -6.05 37.12
N GLY A 85 12.25 -4.89 36.53
CA GLY A 85 13.31 -4.00 36.99
C GLY A 85 13.11 -3.55 38.45
N ALA A 86 11.89 -3.15 38.82
CA ALA A 86 11.55 -2.78 40.19
C ALA A 86 11.67 -3.97 41.17
N LEU A 87 11.24 -5.16 40.78
CA LEU A 87 11.40 -6.38 41.59
C LEU A 87 12.87 -6.78 41.79
N LEU A 88 13.73 -6.56 40.80
CA LEU A 88 15.17 -6.80 40.92
C LEU A 88 15.84 -5.82 41.88
N VAL A 89 15.51 -4.52 41.80
CA VAL A 89 15.98 -3.52 42.77
C VAL A 89 15.49 -3.86 44.18
N LEU A 90 14.23 -4.31 44.33
CA LEU A 90 13.68 -4.72 45.61
C LEU A 90 14.36 -5.99 46.16
N ASN A 91 14.65 -6.97 45.30
CA ASN A 91 15.39 -8.20 45.66
C ASN A 91 16.82 -7.91 46.13
N HIS A 92 17.49 -6.96 45.48
CA HIS A 92 18.83 -6.53 45.86
C HIS A 92 18.82 -5.78 47.20
N VAL A 93 17.92 -4.80 47.37
CA VAL A 93 17.84 -3.94 48.57
C VAL A 93 17.30 -4.67 49.80
N LEU A 94 16.46 -5.69 49.63
CA LEU A 94 15.98 -6.58 50.71
C LEU A 94 16.76 -7.89 50.81
N GLY A 95 17.85 -8.02 50.06
CA GLY A 95 18.70 -9.21 50.01
C GLY A 95 19.49 -9.44 51.30
N ALA A 96 20.09 -10.63 51.40
CA ALA A 96 21.07 -10.91 52.44
C ALA A 96 22.43 -10.35 52.02
N GLU A 97 22.97 -9.41 52.79
CA GLU A 97 24.30 -8.84 52.55
C GLU A 97 25.41 -9.68 53.22
N PRO A 98 26.52 -10.01 52.53
CA PRO A 98 26.80 -9.70 51.12
C PRO A 98 26.02 -10.59 50.14
N ALA A 99 25.45 -9.97 49.09
CA ALA A 99 24.69 -10.68 48.05
C ALA A 99 25.51 -11.82 47.39
N PRO A 100 25.01 -13.06 47.33
CA PRO A 100 25.75 -14.18 46.74
C PRO A 100 26.02 -13.99 45.23
N ASP A 101 27.21 -14.38 44.80
CA ASP A 101 27.66 -14.52 43.40
C ASP A 101 26.58 -14.97 42.39
N ALA A 102 25.76 -15.96 42.78
CA ALA A 102 24.70 -16.51 41.94
C ALA A 102 23.50 -15.56 41.80
N GLN A 103 23.13 -14.84 42.87
CA GLN A 103 22.12 -13.80 42.85
C GLN A 103 22.58 -12.64 41.96
N VAL A 104 23.80 -12.13 42.16
CA VAL A 104 24.35 -11.01 41.38
C VAL A 104 24.36 -11.33 39.87
N ARG A 105 24.76 -12.55 39.47
CA ARG A 105 24.68 -12.98 38.07
C ARG A 105 23.24 -13.07 37.53
N ALA A 106 22.29 -13.54 38.34
CA ALA A 106 20.88 -13.58 37.96
C ALA A 106 20.28 -12.17 37.84
N GLU A 107 20.66 -11.24 38.72
CA GLU A 107 20.23 -9.85 38.69
C GLU A 107 20.73 -9.11 37.44
N TYR A 108 21.98 -9.33 37.01
CA TYR A 108 22.47 -8.81 35.73
C TYR A 108 21.68 -9.32 34.51
N LEU A 109 21.36 -10.62 34.47
CA LEU A 109 20.56 -11.21 33.39
C LEU A 109 19.11 -10.70 33.41
N GLY A 110 18.51 -10.55 34.60
CA GLY A 110 17.20 -9.96 34.78
C GLY A 110 17.15 -8.49 34.38
N ALA A 111 18.18 -7.71 34.71
CA ALA A 111 18.29 -6.30 34.34
C ALA A 111 18.44 -6.12 32.82
N LEU A 112 19.25 -6.98 32.17
CA LEU A 112 19.34 -7.03 30.72
C LEU A 112 17.98 -7.36 30.07
N LEU A 113 17.25 -8.33 30.61
CA LEU A 113 15.90 -8.68 30.14
C LEU A 113 14.91 -7.52 30.33
N ALA A 114 14.91 -6.86 31.48
CA ALA A 114 14.07 -5.69 31.76
C ALA A 114 14.35 -4.55 30.77
N VAL A 115 15.63 -4.26 30.49
CA VAL A 115 16.06 -3.27 29.50
C VAL A 115 15.60 -3.67 28.08
N LEU A 116 15.72 -4.93 27.68
CA LEU A 116 15.21 -5.42 26.40
C LEU A 116 13.69 -5.25 26.31
N CYS A 117 12.94 -5.60 27.36
CA CYS A 117 11.48 -5.44 27.42
C CYS A 117 11.02 -3.97 27.28
N LEU A 118 11.82 -2.99 27.74
CA LEU A 118 11.54 -1.56 27.53
C LEU A 118 11.68 -1.14 26.05
N PHE A 119 12.72 -1.64 25.37
CA PHE A 119 13.08 -1.24 24.00
C PHE A 119 12.46 -2.09 22.88
N VAL A 120 11.98 -3.31 23.17
CA VAL A 120 11.34 -4.21 22.17
C VAL A 120 10.24 -3.51 21.36
N PRO A 121 9.31 -2.72 21.94
CA PRO A 121 8.29 -2.01 21.17
C PRO A 121 8.86 -0.96 20.21
N ASP A 122 9.95 -0.27 20.58
CA ASP A 122 10.62 0.69 19.68
C ASP A 122 11.34 -0.04 18.55
N ILE A 123 12.01 -1.16 18.84
CA ILE A 123 12.65 -2.02 17.83
C ILE A 123 11.61 -2.55 16.85
N GLU A 124 10.44 -2.96 17.33
CA GLU A 124 9.33 -3.40 16.48
C GLU A 124 8.78 -2.26 15.62
N GLU A 125 8.59 -1.06 16.18
CA GLU A 125 8.15 0.13 15.43
C GLU A 125 9.17 0.53 14.36
N ARG A 126 10.48 0.52 14.66
CA ARG A 126 11.56 0.73 13.67
C ARG A 126 11.61 -0.33 12.58
N LEU A 127 11.37 -1.60 12.92
CA LEU A 127 11.31 -2.67 11.93
C LEU A 127 10.05 -2.54 11.04
N ARG A 128 8.93 -2.05 11.59
CA ARG A 128 7.70 -1.72 10.88
C ARG A 128 7.80 -0.45 10.01
N GLU A 129 8.72 0.47 10.31
CA GLU A 129 9.12 1.57 9.43
C GLU A 129 9.98 1.06 8.26
N ALA A 130 11.01 0.27 8.57
CA ALA A 130 12.04 -0.16 7.61
C ALA A 130 11.57 -1.24 6.61
N MET A 131 10.59 -2.09 6.97
CA MET A 131 10.08 -3.14 6.08
C MET A 131 8.99 -2.62 5.13
N PRO A 132 9.20 -2.56 3.80
CA PRO A 132 8.13 -2.28 2.83
C PRO A 132 7.05 -3.38 2.91
N GLY A 133 5.77 -2.97 2.95
CA GLY A 133 4.67 -3.85 3.33
C GLY A 133 3.36 -3.62 2.59
N ARG A 134 3.15 -4.41 1.54
CA ARG A 134 1.83 -4.67 0.93
C ARG A 134 0.83 -5.08 2.03
N GLY A 135 -0.30 -4.39 2.16
CA GLY A 135 -1.34 -4.71 3.16
C GLY A 135 -1.08 -4.15 4.56
N ARG A 136 -0.03 -3.35 4.78
CA ARG A 136 0.26 -2.72 6.08
C ARG A 136 -0.30 -1.31 6.23
N GLN A 137 -0.81 -0.73 5.15
CA GLN A 137 -1.53 0.55 5.16
C GLN A 137 -2.77 0.42 6.04
N LYS A 138 -3.02 1.36 6.96
CA LYS A 138 -4.36 1.45 7.56
C LYS A 138 -5.39 1.66 6.44
N ALA A 139 -6.51 0.94 6.51
CA ALA A 139 -7.68 1.26 5.69
C ALA A 139 -8.09 2.72 5.95
N ALA A 140 -8.56 3.44 4.92
CA ALA A 140 -8.77 4.89 5.01
C ALA A 140 -9.67 5.33 6.18
N GLY A 141 -10.71 4.55 6.54
CA GLY A 141 -11.57 4.82 7.69
C GLY A 141 -10.91 4.66 9.07
N ALA A 142 -9.65 4.20 9.14
CA ALA A 142 -8.81 4.12 10.34
C ALA A 142 -7.64 5.14 10.30
N VAL A 143 -7.58 5.99 9.28
CA VAL A 143 -6.68 7.16 9.21
C VAL A 143 -7.49 8.39 9.63
N GLU A 144 -7.01 9.10 10.65
CA GLU A 144 -7.73 10.23 11.23
C GLU A 144 -7.96 11.35 10.21
N GLY A 145 -9.20 11.82 10.07
CA GLY A 145 -9.57 12.88 9.13
C GLY A 145 -9.48 12.48 7.65
N ALA A 146 -9.37 11.19 7.31
CA ALA A 146 -9.36 10.70 5.93
C ALA A 146 -10.73 10.24 5.43
N ALA A 147 -10.95 10.35 4.12
CA ALA A 147 -12.01 9.71 3.37
C ALA A 147 -11.39 8.81 2.28
N ASN A 148 -11.99 7.66 2.00
CA ASN A 148 -11.52 6.81 0.89
C ASN A 148 -12.05 7.38 -0.44
N CYS A 149 -11.16 7.74 -1.37
CA CYS A 149 -11.57 8.19 -2.69
C CYS A 149 -10.85 7.45 -3.83
N PHE A 150 -11.45 7.51 -5.03
CA PHE A 150 -10.76 7.31 -6.29
C PHE A 150 -11.36 8.26 -7.32
N LEU A 151 -10.61 9.31 -7.63
CA LEU A 151 -11.02 10.43 -8.46
C LEU A 151 -10.08 10.52 -9.67
N LEU A 152 -10.63 10.78 -10.85
CA LEU A 152 -9.91 11.03 -12.09
C LEU A 152 -10.58 12.20 -12.82
N GLU A 153 -9.80 13.07 -13.45
CA GLU A 153 -10.31 14.18 -14.26
C GLU A 153 -11.12 13.62 -15.46
N PRO A 154 -12.44 13.88 -15.56
CA PRO A 154 -13.29 13.31 -16.60
C PRO A 154 -12.83 13.60 -18.04
N SER A 155 -12.19 14.75 -18.29
CA SER A 155 -11.72 15.16 -19.62
C SER A 155 -10.44 14.46 -20.09
N LEU A 156 -9.80 13.63 -19.26
CA LEU A 156 -8.59 12.90 -19.67
C LEU A 156 -8.86 11.84 -20.74
N PRO A 157 -7.91 11.60 -21.67
CA PRO A 157 -7.97 10.45 -22.57
C PRO A 157 -8.03 9.11 -21.84
N GLU A 158 -8.70 8.12 -22.44
CA GLU A 158 -8.82 6.78 -21.85
C GLU A 158 -7.47 6.06 -21.65
N ALA A 159 -6.43 6.40 -22.42
CA ALA A 159 -5.08 5.92 -22.17
C ALA A 159 -4.50 6.48 -20.85
N ALA A 160 -4.60 7.79 -20.65
CA ALA A 160 -4.15 8.46 -19.43
C ALA A 160 -4.92 7.98 -18.19
N LYS A 161 -6.26 7.86 -18.27
CA LYS A 161 -7.08 7.31 -17.17
C LYS A 161 -6.64 5.91 -16.76
N LYS A 162 -6.31 5.02 -17.71
CA LYS A 162 -5.83 3.65 -17.43
C LYS A 162 -4.46 3.67 -16.77
N GLU A 163 -3.54 4.51 -17.24
CA GLU A 163 -2.21 4.62 -16.65
C GLU A 163 -2.22 5.26 -15.26
N LEU A 164 -3.06 6.27 -15.02
CA LEU A 164 -3.29 6.85 -13.69
C LEU A 164 -3.96 5.86 -12.73
N ALA A 165 -4.92 5.06 -13.21
CA ALA A 165 -5.55 3.99 -12.44
C ALA A 165 -4.56 2.86 -12.10
N TRP A 166 -3.64 2.53 -13.01
CA TRP A 166 -2.56 1.56 -12.77
C TRP A 166 -1.51 2.11 -11.80
N ALA A 167 -1.00 3.32 -12.03
CA ALA A 167 0.04 3.94 -11.23
C ALA A 167 -0.41 4.13 -9.78
N SER A 168 -1.59 4.71 -9.55
CA SER A 168 -2.15 4.90 -8.22
C SER A 168 -2.42 3.57 -7.48
N PHE A 169 -2.85 2.53 -8.19
CA PHE A 169 -2.98 1.19 -7.60
C PHE A 169 -1.61 0.56 -7.26
N SER A 170 -0.64 0.72 -8.16
CA SER A 170 0.72 0.20 -8.02
C SER A 170 1.43 0.84 -6.83
N LEU A 171 1.30 2.15 -6.62
CA LEU A 171 1.86 2.85 -5.46
C LEU A 171 1.23 2.34 -4.15
N LEU A 172 -0.10 2.31 -4.07
CA LEU A 172 -0.86 1.85 -2.90
C LEU A 172 -0.71 0.34 -2.59
N LYS A 173 -0.12 -0.45 -3.49
CA LYS A 173 0.15 -1.89 -3.28
C LYS A 173 1.62 -2.26 -3.17
N ASN A 174 2.54 -1.43 -3.68
CA ASN A 174 3.98 -1.70 -3.67
C ASN A 174 4.78 -0.75 -2.75
N THR A 175 4.12 0.23 -2.11
CA THR A 175 4.77 1.13 -1.12
C THR A 175 3.88 1.36 0.11
N ASN A 176 4.51 1.74 1.22
CA ASN A 176 3.87 2.05 2.50
C ASN A 176 3.01 3.35 2.51
N CYS A 177 2.65 3.93 1.36
CA CYS A 177 1.70 5.05 1.27
C CYS A 177 0.24 4.59 1.39
N CYS A 178 -0.62 5.37 2.04
CA CYS A 178 -2.07 5.14 2.14
C CYS A 178 -2.92 6.09 1.28
N GLY A 179 -2.32 7.16 0.74
CA GLY A 179 -2.95 8.06 -0.22
C GLY A 179 -1.98 8.61 -1.27
N VAL A 180 -2.54 8.95 -2.44
CA VAL A 180 -1.85 9.44 -3.63
C VAL A 180 -2.65 10.58 -4.25
N VAL A 181 -1.99 11.69 -4.61
CA VAL A 181 -2.57 12.81 -5.37
C VAL A 181 -1.59 13.21 -6.48
N LEU A 182 -2.09 13.42 -7.70
CA LEU A 182 -1.31 13.91 -8.83
C LEU A 182 -1.94 15.20 -9.37
N ALA A 183 -1.11 16.23 -9.57
CA ALA A 183 -1.49 17.44 -10.29
C ALA A 183 -0.47 17.80 -11.38
N ALA A 184 -0.96 18.43 -12.44
CA ALA A 184 -0.13 19.08 -13.45
C ALA A 184 -0.94 20.19 -14.15
N GLY A 185 -0.25 21.18 -14.72
CA GLY A 185 -0.92 22.28 -15.43
C GLY A 185 -1.91 23.06 -14.57
N GLY A 186 -1.64 23.20 -13.26
CA GLY A 186 -2.49 23.92 -12.31
C GLY A 186 -3.75 23.18 -11.83
N ARG A 187 -3.94 21.89 -12.17
CA ARG A 187 -5.12 21.11 -11.77
C ARG A 187 -4.75 19.71 -11.24
N VAL A 188 -5.55 19.18 -10.31
CA VAL A 188 -5.42 17.79 -9.85
C VAL A 188 -6.10 16.87 -10.87
N LEU A 189 -5.34 15.89 -11.35
CA LEU A 189 -5.75 14.95 -12.39
C LEU A 189 -6.21 13.61 -11.83
N MET A 190 -5.68 13.24 -10.66
CA MET A 190 -6.01 11.99 -9.98
C MET A 190 -5.82 12.13 -8.47
N ALA A 191 -6.73 11.54 -7.68
CA ALA A 191 -6.58 11.41 -6.23
C ALA A 191 -7.15 10.06 -5.76
N ARG A 192 -6.40 9.30 -4.95
CA ARG A 192 -6.77 7.94 -4.54
C ARG A 192 -6.30 7.56 -3.14
N GLY A 193 -7.11 6.78 -2.44
CA GLY A 193 -6.81 6.25 -1.12
C GLY A 193 -7.34 7.15 -0.01
N ALA A 194 -6.62 7.23 1.11
CA ALA A 194 -7.00 7.93 2.33
C ALA A 194 -6.79 9.46 2.25
N VAL A 195 -7.45 10.13 1.30
CA VAL A 195 -7.34 11.59 1.08
C VAL A 195 -8.08 12.37 2.17
N GLY A 196 -7.64 13.59 2.50
CA GLY A 196 -8.25 14.40 3.55
C GLY A 196 -9.74 14.67 3.32
N ALA A 197 -10.56 14.38 4.33
CA ALA A 197 -12.03 14.35 4.20
C ALA A 197 -12.64 15.72 3.89
N GLY A 198 -11.96 16.83 4.23
CA GLY A 198 -12.43 18.19 3.92
C GLY A 198 -12.44 18.52 2.43
N ALA A 199 -11.62 17.84 1.63
CA ALA A 199 -11.54 18.05 0.18
C ALA A 199 -12.44 17.09 -0.63
N VAL A 200 -12.80 15.93 -0.08
CA VAL A 200 -13.56 14.88 -0.79
C VAL A 200 -15.07 15.09 -0.64
N ARG A 201 -15.77 15.37 -1.75
CA ARG A 201 -17.24 15.48 -1.83
C ARG A 201 -17.83 14.21 -2.44
N PRO A 202 -18.61 13.41 -1.69
CA PRO A 202 -19.26 12.22 -2.23
C PRO A 202 -20.16 12.55 -3.44
N GLY A 203 -19.95 11.86 -4.56
CA GLY A 203 -20.69 12.06 -5.81
C GLY A 203 -20.20 13.21 -6.69
N ASP A 204 -19.37 14.13 -6.18
CA ASP A 204 -18.84 15.29 -6.92
C ASP A 204 -17.33 15.17 -7.15
N THR A 205 -16.95 14.44 -8.21
CA THR A 205 -15.56 14.30 -8.64
C THR A 205 -14.93 15.64 -9.02
N ALA A 206 -15.67 16.53 -9.67
CA ALA A 206 -15.13 17.77 -10.21
C ALA A 206 -14.82 18.79 -9.11
N GLY A 207 -15.77 19.05 -8.20
CA GLY A 207 -15.54 19.93 -7.05
C GLY A 207 -14.59 19.33 -6.01
N SER A 208 -14.46 18.00 -5.94
CA SER A 208 -13.39 17.36 -5.15
C SER A 208 -12.00 17.67 -5.72
N LEU A 209 -11.77 17.39 -7.02
CA LEU A 209 -10.50 17.69 -7.70
C LEU A 209 -10.18 19.19 -7.69
N ALA A 210 -11.20 20.06 -7.81
CA ALA A 210 -11.04 21.51 -7.74
C ALA A 210 -10.69 22.02 -6.33
N ALA A 211 -11.14 21.36 -5.26
CA ALA A 211 -10.71 21.68 -3.90
C ALA A 211 -9.25 21.22 -3.67
N LEU A 212 -8.94 19.97 -4.01
CA LEU A 212 -7.57 19.44 -3.94
C LEU A 212 -6.57 20.31 -4.74
N GLY A 213 -7.00 20.87 -5.88
CA GLY A 213 -6.20 21.80 -6.68
C GLY A 213 -5.95 23.15 -6.01
N LYS A 214 -6.95 23.72 -5.32
CA LYS A 214 -6.79 24.96 -4.54
C LYS A 214 -5.87 24.73 -3.34
N ASP A 215 -6.04 23.60 -2.65
CA ASP A 215 -5.18 23.22 -1.53
C ASP A 215 -3.73 23.11 -1.99
N LEU A 216 -3.46 22.32 -3.04
CA LEU A 216 -2.11 22.12 -3.55
C LEU A 216 -1.49 23.40 -4.16
N ALA A 217 -2.30 24.29 -4.74
CA ALA A 217 -1.83 25.60 -5.20
C ALA A 217 -1.54 26.59 -4.06
N SER A 218 -2.10 26.38 -2.86
CA SER A 218 -1.77 27.15 -1.65
C SER A 218 -0.64 26.52 -0.82
N ALA A 219 -0.13 25.35 -1.21
CA ALA A 219 1.03 24.73 -0.59
C ALA A 219 2.29 25.59 -0.74
N SER A 220 3.17 25.57 0.26
CA SER A 220 4.42 26.33 0.30
C SER A 220 5.61 25.47 0.70
N GLY A 221 6.83 26.01 0.62
CA GLY A 221 8.04 25.31 1.04
C GLY A 221 8.40 24.13 0.12
N PRO A 222 8.87 22.99 0.65
CA PRO A 222 9.37 21.88 -0.17
C PRO A 222 8.39 21.37 -1.21
N LEU A 223 7.09 21.27 -0.87
CA LEU A 223 6.06 20.82 -1.80
C LEU A 223 5.85 21.78 -2.97
N ALA A 224 5.94 23.10 -2.73
CA ALA A 224 5.89 24.10 -3.79
C ALA A 224 7.14 24.05 -4.69
N ALA A 225 8.32 23.82 -4.12
CA ALA A 225 9.57 23.67 -4.90
C ALA A 225 9.57 22.44 -5.81
N VAL A 226 8.91 21.34 -5.41
CA VAL A 226 8.69 20.18 -6.29
C VAL A 226 7.59 20.46 -7.31
N ALA A 227 6.51 21.12 -6.91
CA ALA A 227 5.44 21.53 -7.83
C ALA A 227 5.94 22.46 -8.94
N SER A 228 6.86 23.38 -8.66
CA SER A 228 7.46 24.29 -9.65
C SER A 228 8.57 23.66 -10.51
N GLY A 229 8.98 22.41 -10.24
CA GLY A 229 10.15 21.79 -10.87
C GLY A 229 11.50 22.32 -10.38
N SER A 230 11.51 23.18 -9.36
CA SER A 230 12.74 23.70 -8.74
C SER A 230 13.49 22.66 -7.88
N SER A 231 12.82 21.56 -7.52
CA SER A 231 13.44 20.35 -6.96
C SER A 231 12.82 19.11 -7.61
N PRO A 232 13.60 18.06 -7.95
CA PRO A 232 13.04 16.82 -8.50
C PRO A 232 12.19 16.04 -7.49
N ALA A 233 12.43 16.21 -6.19
CA ALA A 233 11.66 15.55 -5.13
C ALA A 233 11.81 16.25 -3.76
N SER A 234 10.94 15.89 -2.81
CA SER A 234 11.06 16.23 -1.39
C SER A 234 10.48 15.12 -0.51
N TRP A 235 11.24 14.65 0.49
CA TRP A 235 10.76 13.71 1.51
C TRP A 235 10.61 14.43 2.84
N LEU A 236 9.42 14.35 3.42
CA LEU A 236 9.08 14.87 4.73
C LEU A 236 8.79 13.66 5.63
N PRO A 237 9.80 13.13 6.36
CA PRO A 237 9.66 11.89 7.11
C PRO A 237 8.70 12.02 8.30
N GLU A 238 8.41 13.23 8.78
CA GLU A 238 7.60 13.45 9.98
C GLU A 238 6.66 14.65 9.77
N ARG A 239 5.47 14.61 10.40
CA ARG A 239 4.45 15.66 10.30
C ARG A 239 4.95 17.03 10.76
N SER A 240 5.91 17.06 11.68
CA SER A 240 6.65 18.25 12.11
C SER A 240 7.31 19.00 10.95
N GLY A 241 7.81 18.26 9.94
CA GLY A 241 8.44 18.81 8.74
C GLY A 241 7.46 19.32 7.67
N PHE A 242 6.14 19.16 7.85
CA PHE A 242 5.16 19.60 6.85
C PHE A 242 4.99 21.14 6.82
N GLY A 243 5.22 21.83 7.95
CA GLY A 243 4.94 23.26 8.06
C GLY A 243 3.51 23.59 7.66
N ALA A 244 3.32 24.59 6.77
CA ALA A 244 2.01 24.97 6.24
C ALA A 244 1.31 23.86 5.42
N ALA A 245 2.02 22.82 4.97
CA ALA A 245 1.38 21.68 4.33
C ALA A 245 0.53 20.83 5.32
N ALA A 246 0.77 20.96 6.63
CA ALA A 246 0.01 20.24 7.67
C ALA A 246 -1.46 20.68 7.80
N SER A 247 -1.79 21.88 7.28
CA SER A 247 -3.12 22.49 7.31
C SER A 247 -3.90 22.38 6.00
N LEU A 248 -3.40 21.65 4.99
CA LEU A 248 -4.08 21.45 3.71
C LEU A 248 -5.27 20.47 3.87
N PRO A 249 -6.52 20.85 3.52
CA PRO A 249 -7.68 19.96 3.60
C PRO A 249 -7.57 18.67 2.78
N ALA A 250 -6.73 18.67 1.73
CA ALA A 250 -6.31 17.51 0.94
C ALA A 250 -5.56 16.43 1.73
N LEU A 251 -4.89 16.79 2.82
CA LEU A 251 -4.04 15.91 3.62
C LEU A 251 -4.78 15.50 4.90
N PRO A 252 -4.95 14.19 5.20
CA PRO A 252 -5.68 13.77 6.39
C PRO A 252 -4.90 14.12 7.66
N ALA A 253 -5.62 14.39 8.76
CA ALA A 253 -5.00 14.73 10.05
C ALA A 253 -4.05 13.65 10.56
N GLY A 254 -4.33 12.38 10.24
CA GLY A 254 -3.49 11.23 10.55
C GLY A 254 -2.28 11.01 9.63
N ALA A 255 -2.00 11.86 8.63
CA ALA A 255 -0.79 11.75 7.82
C ALA A 255 0.46 12.11 8.64
N GLN A 256 1.42 11.19 8.70
CA GLN A 256 2.64 11.33 9.50
C GLN A 256 3.92 11.43 8.66
N SER A 257 3.90 11.01 7.39
CA SER A 257 4.99 11.24 6.43
C SER A 257 4.48 11.49 5.02
N LEU A 258 5.23 12.25 4.23
CA LEU A 258 4.90 12.66 2.87
C LEU A 258 6.13 12.58 1.96
N TYR A 259 5.93 12.18 0.71
CA TYR A 259 6.93 12.28 -0.35
C TYR A 259 6.28 12.91 -1.58
N ALA A 260 6.96 13.89 -2.17
CA ALA A 260 6.57 14.51 -3.43
C ALA A 260 7.67 14.26 -4.47
N ALA A 261 7.28 13.89 -5.67
CA ALA A 261 8.15 13.75 -6.83
C ALA A 261 7.64 14.65 -7.98
N HIS A 262 8.56 15.31 -8.67
CA HIS A 262 8.22 16.14 -9.83
C HIS A 262 7.73 15.26 -10.99
N VAL A 263 6.79 15.79 -11.78
CA VAL A 263 6.29 15.17 -13.01
C VAL A 263 6.39 16.19 -14.12
N GLU A 264 7.27 15.94 -15.09
CA GLU A 264 7.37 16.70 -16.32
C GLU A 264 6.19 16.33 -17.24
N ALA A 265 5.20 17.19 -17.33
CA ALA A 265 4.00 16.96 -18.14
C ALA A 265 4.31 17.01 -19.64
N ALA A 266 3.55 16.31 -20.47
CA ALA A 266 3.79 16.19 -21.92
C ALA A 266 3.76 17.54 -22.66
N GLY A 267 3.12 18.57 -22.08
CA GLY A 267 3.13 19.95 -22.57
C GLY A 267 4.29 20.82 -22.05
N GLY A 268 5.33 20.25 -21.44
CA GLY A 268 6.40 21.00 -20.75
C GLY A 268 5.94 21.72 -19.48
N GLY A 269 4.77 21.32 -18.95
CA GLY A 269 4.14 21.94 -17.79
C GLY A 269 4.62 21.36 -16.46
N PRO A 270 4.76 22.17 -15.41
CA PRO A 270 5.05 21.67 -14.07
C PRO A 270 3.93 20.75 -13.55
N GLY A 271 4.32 19.63 -12.97
CA GLY A 271 3.46 18.69 -12.26
C GLY A 271 4.14 18.07 -11.02
N VAL A 272 3.33 17.49 -10.14
CA VAL A 272 3.78 16.84 -8.91
C VAL A 272 2.91 15.64 -8.55
N LEU A 273 3.58 14.54 -8.26
CA LEU A 273 3.01 13.34 -7.64
C LEU A 273 3.29 13.39 -6.14
N VAL A 274 2.24 13.54 -5.34
CA VAL A 274 2.29 13.51 -3.87
C VAL A 274 1.80 12.15 -3.39
N VAL A 275 2.56 11.52 -2.50
CA VAL A 275 2.18 10.32 -1.76
C VAL A 275 2.37 10.56 -0.27
N PHE A 276 1.53 9.96 0.57
CA PHE A 276 1.64 10.12 2.02
C PHE A 276 1.21 8.85 2.76
N SER A 277 1.63 8.75 4.02
CA SER A 277 1.41 7.59 4.89
C SER A 277 0.92 8.03 6.26
N GLU A 278 0.14 7.17 6.94
CA GLU A 278 -0.28 7.35 8.33
C GLU A 278 0.84 7.06 9.35
N ARG A 279 2.04 6.69 8.87
CA ARG A 279 3.20 6.32 9.68
C ARG A 279 4.33 7.34 9.51
N PRO A 280 5.07 7.67 10.58
CA PRO A 280 6.32 8.43 10.44
C PRO A 280 7.35 7.59 9.68
N ARG A 281 8.26 8.27 8.99
CA ARG A 281 9.44 7.73 8.28
C ARG A 281 9.14 6.62 7.25
N ALA A 282 7.87 6.45 6.86
CA ALA A 282 7.48 5.58 5.76
C ALA A 282 8.03 6.08 4.42
N MET A 283 7.99 5.19 3.42
CA MET A 283 8.63 5.34 2.12
C MET A 283 10.15 5.32 2.29
N ALA A 284 10.68 4.11 2.49
CA ALA A 284 12.10 3.80 2.47
C ALA A 284 12.72 4.13 1.08
N ASP A 285 14.04 4.20 0.99
CA ASP A 285 14.76 4.72 -0.19
C ASP A 285 14.36 4.02 -1.50
N ARG A 286 14.17 2.70 -1.44
CA ARG A 286 13.66 1.88 -2.55
C ARG A 286 12.23 2.24 -2.96
N GLU A 287 11.37 2.56 -1.99
CA GLU A 287 9.98 2.98 -2.21
C GLU A 287 9.91 4.40 -2.81
N ARG A 288 10.77 5.33 -2.34
CA ARG A 288 10.88 6.69 -2.93
C ARG A 288 11.41 6.63 -4.37
N GLY A 289 12.41 5.77 -4.63
CA GLY A 289 12.87 5.48 -5.99
C GLY A 289 11.78 4.89 -6.90
N TRP A 290 10.92 4.02 -6.36
CA TRP A 290 9.75 3.51 -7.09
C TRP A 290 8.72 4.61 -7.39
N VAL A 291 8.43 5.51 -6.43
CA VAL A 291 7.53 6.65 -6.66
C VAL A 291 8.09 7.60 -7.72
N ALA A 292 9.39 7.89 -7.69
CA ALA A 292 10.05 8.70 -8.71
C ALA A 292 10.02 8.03 -10.11
N ALA A 293 10.22 6.71 -10.19
CA ALA A 293 10.09 5.98 -11.46
C ALA A 293 8.65 5.98 -11.99
N VAL A 294 7.64 5.91 -11.12
CA VAL A 294 6.23 6.05 -11.50
C VAL A 294 5.89 7.49 -11.93
N ALA A 295 6.44 8.50 -11.26
CA ALA A 295 6.31 9.91 -11.65
C ALA A 295 6.85 10.14 -13.08
N ALA A 296 8.07 9.67 -13.36
CA ALA A 296 8.66 9.74 -14.69
C ALA A 296 7.86 8.96 -15.76
N LYS A 297 7.30 7.79 -15.42
CA LYS A 297 6.42 7.03 -16.34
C LYS A 297 5.12 7.78 -16.67
N LEU A 298 4.64 8.64 -15.77
CA LEU A 298 3.37 9.35 -15.94
C LEU A 298 3.46 10.59 -16.82
N GLY A 299 4.63 11.24 -16.95
CA GLY A 299 4.81 12.48 -17.73
C GLY A 299 4.14 12.49 -19.12
N PRO A 300 4.32 11.45 -19.97
CA PRO A 300 3.68 11.38 -21.29
C PRO A 300 2.15 11.27 -21.32
N PHE A 301 1.49 11.14 -20.16
CA PHE A 301 0.04 10.94 -20.01
C PHE A 301 -0.65 12.11 -19.28
N VAL A 302 0.09 13.19 -19.01
CA VAL A 302 -0.18 14.22 -18.00
C VAL A 302 0.01 15.62 -18.59
#